data_AF-F0YQL7-F1
#
_entry.id   AF-F0YQL7-F1
#
_cell.length_a   1.000
_cell.length_b   1.000
_cell.length_c   1.000
_cell.angle_alpha   90.00
_cell.angle_beta   90.00
_cell.angle_gamma   90.00
#
_symmetry.space_group_name_H-M   'P 1'
#
loop_
_entity.id
_entity.type
_entity.pdbx_description
1 polymer ?
#
loop_
_entity_poly.entity_id
_entity_poly.type
_entity_poly.pdbx_seq_one_letter_code
_entity_poly.pdbx_strand_id
1 'polypeptide(L)'
;MVAALSCLVAAVLVGNGAFGLQRLSGITASKLVGGAPVDLGAALAGDKKTCVVLGTYAADFNAIEYCQRLQHYAPKLRERGYDDFKIVLNAEPAAARALVDALDLDENLEILCDPSGAAGRAFG
;
A
#
# COMPACT_ATOMS: atom_id res chain seq x y z
N MET A 1 20.79 8.71 -36.08
CA MET A 1 19.63 9.05 -35.22
C MET A 1 18.70 7.86 -35.17
N VAL A 2 18.70 7.10 -34.08
CA VAL A 2 17.52 6.67 -33.30
C VAL A 2 18.13 6.17 -31.99
N ALA A 3 18.03 6.99 -30.94
CA ALA A 3 18.37 6.56 -29.59
C ALA A 3 17.26 5.60 -29.15
N ALA A 4 17.58 4.31 -29.06
CA ALA A 4 16.78 3.37 -28.30
C ALA A 4 16.95 3.75 -26.83
N LEU A 5 16.05 4.61 -26.35
CA LEU A 5 15.91 4.93 -24.94
C LEU A 5 15.34 3.67 -24.28
N SER A 6 16.24 2.78 -23.89
CA SER A 6 15.99 1.62 -23.06
C SER A 6 15.33 2.10 -21.77
N CYS A 7 14.00 2.12 -21.73
CA CYS A 7 13.26 2.16 -20.48
C CYS A 7 13.61 0.88 -19.72
N LEU A 8 14.55 1.02 -18.79
CA LEU A 8 14.85 0.03 -17.77
C LEU A 8 13.60 -0.11 -16.88
N VAL A 9 12.63 -0.90 -17.32
CA VAL A 9 11.65 -1.49 -16.40
C VAL A 9 12.47 -2.47 -15.57
N ALA A 10 12.94 -2.02 -14.41
CA ALA A 10 13.56 -2.88 -13.42
C ALA A 10 12.49 -3.86 -12.92
N ALA A 11 12.28 -4.93 -13.69
CA ALA A 11 11.66 -6.14 -13.21
C ALA A 11 12.65 -6.79 -12.24
N VAL A 12 12.63 -6.36 -10.98
CA VAL A 12 13.24 -7.10 -9.87
C VAL A 12 12.31 -8.27 -9.56
N LEU A 13 12.35 -9.26 -10.44
CA LEU A 13 11.86 -10.60 -10.14
C LEU A 13 13.09 -11.40 -9.71
N VAL A 14 13.02 -11.91 -8.48
CA VAL A 14 14.01 -12.76 -7.78
C VAL A 14 15.13 -11.97 -7.08
N GLY A 15 14.96 -11.73 -5.76
CA GLY A 15 16.05 -11.32 -4.86
C GLY A 15 15.64 -10.48 -3.65
N ASN A 16 14.82 -9.44 -3.84
CA ASN A 16 14.56 -8.43 -2.79
C ASN A 16 13.18 -8.52 -2.11
N GLY A 17 12.24 -9.30 -2.66
CA GLY A 17 10.92 -9.48 -2.06
C GLY A 17 11.01 -10.03 -0.63
N ALA A 18 11.85 -11.04 -0.40
CA ALA A 18 12.03 -11.65 0.91
C ALA A 18 12.55 -10.67 1.98
N PHE A 19 13.37 -9.68 1.60
CA PHE A 19 14.01 -8.77 2.56
C PHE A 19 13.06 -7.66 3.04
N GLY A 20 12.25 -7.11 2.12
CA GLY A 20 11.18 -6.17 2.49
C GLY A 20 10.07 -6.84 3.32
N LEU A 21 9.70 -8.07 2.96
CA LEU A 21 8.75 -8.90 3.72
C LEU A 21 9.24 -9.18 5.15
N GLN A 22 10.52 -9.56 5.30
CA GLN A 22 11.09 -9.85 6.60
C GLN A 22 11.09 -8.64 7.54
N ARG A 23 11.26 -7.42 7.00
CA ARG A 23 11.23 -6.17 7.76
C ARG A 23 9.85 -5.78 8.27
N LEU A 24 8.79 -6.18 7.56
CA LEU A 24 7.41 -5.88 7.93
C LEU A 24 6.79 -6.97 8.83
N SER A 25 7.49 -8.08 9.05
CA SER A 25 7.05 -9.15 9.95
C SER A 25 6.89 -8.62 11.38
N GLY A 26 5.71 -8.79 11.98
CA GLY A 26 5.38 -8.28 13.31
C GLY A 26 5.00 -6.80 13.35
N ILE A 27 5.07 -6.07 12.23
CA ILE A 27 4.58 -4.70 12.15
C ILE A 27 3.08 -4.71 11.88
N THR A 28 2.32 -4.16 12.80
CA THR A 28 0.86 -4.12 12.73
C THR A 28 0.33 -2.74 12.39
N ALA A 29 -0.66 -2.66 11.51
CA ALA A 29 -1.42 -1.43 11.25
C ALA A 29 -2.91 -1.66 11.54
N SER A 30 -3.57 -0.65 12.12
CA SER A 30 -4.97 -0.74 12.51
C SER A 30 -5.88 -0.51 11.31
N LYS A 31 -6.91 -1.34 11.13
CA LYS A 31 -7.88 -1.11 10.07
C LYS A 31 -8.67 0.16 10.33
N LEU A 32 -8.93 0.93 9.27
CA LEU A 32 -9.76 2.12 9.37
C LEU A 32 -11.24 1.75 9.63
N VAL A 33 -11.73 0.63 9.10
CA VAL A 33 -13.12 0.19 9.26
C VAL A 33 -13.17 -1.19 9.93
N GLY A 34 -13.25 -1.19 11.26
CA GLY A 34 -13.49 -2.37 12.09
C GLY A 34 -12.43 -3.48 11.97
N GLY A 35 -12.59 -4.54 12.77
CA GLY A 35 -11.73 -5.71 12.72
C GLY A 35 -10.41 -5.59 13.48
N ALA A 36 -9.65 -6.69 13.49
CA ALA A 36 -8.36 -6.75 14.16
C ALA A 36 -7.27 -6.02 13.35
N PRO A 37 -6.22 -5.50 14.02
CA PRO A 37 -5.02 -5.00 13.35
C PRO A 37 -4.42 -6.03 12.41
N VAL A 38 -3.82 -5.55 11.32
CA VAL A 38 -3.20 -6.38 10.28
C VAL A 38 -1.69 -6.40 10.48
N ASP A 39 -1.11 -7.59 10.62
CA ASP A 39 0.33 -7.79 10.46
C ASP A 39 0.69 -7.69 8.97
N LEU A 40 1.53 -6.70 8.63
CA LEU A 40 1.86 -6.37 7.25
C LEU A 40 2.75 -7.44 6.60
N GLY A 41 3.66 -8.05 7.36
CA GLY A 41 4.49 -9.15 6.87
C GLY A 41 3.65 -10.38 6.55
N ALA A 42 2.73 -10.76 7.45
CA ALA A 42 1.81 -11.87 7.24
C ALA A 42 0.84 -11.60 6.06
N ALA A 43 0.33 -10.37 5.94
CA ALA A 43 -0.55 -9.98 4.84
C ALA A 43 0.11 -10.08 3.45
N LEU A 44 1.42 -9.83 3.37
CA LEU A 44 2.18 -9.95 2.14
C LEU A 44 2.72 -11.37 1.88
N ALA A 45 2.84 -12.21 2.93
CA ALA A 45 3.26 -13.61 2.82
C ALA A 45 2.11 -14.59 2.54
N GLY A 46 0.86 -14.13 2.59
CA GLY A 46 -0.32 -14.95 2.34
C GLY A 46 -0.48 -15.39 0.87
N ASP A 47 -1.50 -16.20 0.61
CA ASP A 47 -1.75 -16.78 -0.72
C ASP A 47 -2.25 -15.76 -1.75
N LYS A 48 -2.81 -14.64 -1.29
CA LYS A 48 -3.26 -13.55 -2.17
C LYS A 48 -2.05 -12.76 -2.67
N LYS A 49 -2.08 -12.38 -3.94
CA LYS A 49 -1.12 -11.42 -4.47
C LYS A 49 -1.52 -10.02 -4.02
N THR A 50 -0.94 -9.59 -2.90
CA THR A 50 -1.27 -8.34 -2.22
C THR A 50 -0.40 -7.18 -2.72
N CYS A 51 -1.03 -6.03 -2.96
CA CYS A 51 -0.36 -4.75 -3.17
C CYS A 51 -0.54 -3.89 -1.92
N VAL A 52 0.57 -3.54 -1.26
CA VAL A 52 0.58 -2.63 -0.11
C VAL A 52 1.33 -1.37 -0.51
N VAL A 53 0.69 -0.22 -0.33
CA VAL A 53 1.34 1.10 -0.43
C VAL A 53 1.60 1.61 0.97
N LEU A 54 2.87 1.87 1.29
CA LEU A 54 3.26 2.57 2.50
C LEU A 54 3.21 4.08 2.21
N GLY A 55 2.06 4.69 2.53
CA GLY A 55 1.80 6.10 2.34
C GLY A 55 2.33 6.97 3.48
N THR A 56 2.27 8.28 3.27
CA THR A 56 2.64 9.28 4.28
C THR A 56 1.39 9.74 5.05
N TYR A 57 1.36 10.98 5.57
CA TYR A 57 0.22 11.49 6.29
C TYR A 57 -0.99 11.67 5.34
N ALA A 58 -2.20 11.51 5.86
CA ALA A 58 -3.42 11.47 5.05
C ALA A 58 -3.67 12.75 4.23
N ALA A 59 -3.19 13.91 4.68
CA ALA A 59 -3.32 15.19 3.97
C ALA A 59 -2.16 15.48 3.00
N ASP A 60 -1.17 14.60 2.90
CA ASP A 60 -0.03 14.81 2.01
C ASP A 60 -0.43 14.55 0.55
N PHE A 61 0.08 15.38 -0.36
CA PHE A 61 -0.16 15.23 -1.80
C PHE A 61 0.21 13.83 -2.32
N ASN A 62 1.29 13.24 -1.81
CA ASN A 62 1.71 11.90 -2.20
C ASN A 62 0.68 10.84 -1.78
N ALA A 63 0.20 10.90 -0.53
CA ALA A 63 -0.81 9.96 -0.04
C ALA A 63 -2.12 10.10 -0.84
N ILE A 64 -2.56 11.33 -1.09
CA ILE A 64 -3.73 11.64 -1.91
C ILE A 64 -3.59 11.04 -3.31
N GLU A 65 -2.48 11.31 -4.00
CA GLU A 65 -2.26 10.80 -5.36
C GLU A 65 -2.19 9.26 -5.36
N TYR A 66 -1.47 8.64 -4.43
CA TYR A 66 -1.38 7.18 -4.38
C TYR A 66 -2.73 6.51 -4.16
N CYS A 67 -3.61 7.08 -3.32
CA CYS A 67 -4.97 6.58 -3.14
C CYS A 67 -5.76 6.63 -4.46
N GLN A 68 -5.78 7.79 -5.12
CA GLN A 68 -6.51 7.98 -6.39
C GLN A 68 -5.98 7.05 -7.49
N ARG A 69 -4.66 6.94 -7.62
CA ARG A 69 -4.01 6.11 -8.63
C ARG A 69 -4.27 4.63 -8.38
N LEU A 70 -4.15 4.17 -7.13
CA LEU A 70 -4.35 2.76 -6.83
C LEU A 70 -5.81 2.36 -7.07
N GLN A 71 -6.78 3.17 -6.64
CA GLN A 71 -8.19 2.96 -6.96
C GLN A 71 -8.43 2.91 -8.48
N HIS A 72 -7.90 3.88 -9.23
CA HIS A 72 -8.07 3.92 -10.67
C HIS A 72 -7.47 2.70 -11.40
N TYR A 73 -6.31 2.21 -10.95
CA TYR A 73 -5.61 1.11 -11.60
C TYR A 73 -5.93 -0.28 -11.01
N ALA A 74 -6.61 -0.36 -9.86
CA ALA A 74 -6.96 -1.62 -9.21
C ALA A 74 -7.63 -2.63 -10.17
N PRO A 75 -8.61 -2.25 -11.02
CA PRO A 75 -9.20 -3.20 -11.98
C PRO A 75 -8.17 -3.83 -12.93
N LYS A 76 -7.25 -3.02 -13.48
CA LYS A 76 -6.18 -3.51 -14.37
C LYS A 76 -5.13 -4.34 -13.63
N LEU A 77 -4.92 -4.07 -12.35
CA LEU A 77 -4.03 -4.89 -11.51
C LEU A 77 -4.68 -6.24 -11.19
N ARG A 78 -6.01 -6.29 -11.00
CA ARG A 78 -6.77 -7.55 -10.86
C ARG A 78 -6.64 -8.44 -12.09
N GLU A 79 -6.68 -7.87 -13.30
CA GLU A 79 -6.40 -8.62 -14.55
C GLU A 79 -4.99 -9.24 -14.58
N ARG A 80 -4.06 -8.73 -13.76
CA ARG A 80 -2.69 -9.24 -13.59
C ARG A 80 -2.53 -10.14 -12.34
N GLY A 81 -3.66 -10.55 -11.77
CA GLY A 81 -3.77 -11.45 -10.64
C GLY A 81 -3.48 -10.83 -9.29
N TYR A 82 -3.55 -9.50 -9.12
CA TYR A 82 -3.54 -8.87 -7.80
C TYR A 82 -4.94 -8.90 -7.19
N ASP A 83 -5.09 -9.42 -5.99
CA ASP A 83 -6.42 -9.70 -5.42
C ASP A 83 -6.75 -8.83 -4.21
N ASP A 84 -5.73 -8.19 -3.63
CA ASP A 84 -5.80 -7.48 -2.35
C ASP A 84 -4.99 -6.18 -2.41
N PHE A 85 -5.61 -5.07 -2.05
CA PHE A 85 -5.03 -3.71 -2.13
C PHE A 85 -5.14 -3.02 -0.79
N LYS A 86 -4.01 -2.55 -0.27
CA LYS A 86 -3.92 -1.88 1.04
C LYS A 86 -3.14 -0.59 0.93
N ILE A 87 -3.60 0.44 1.64
CA ILE A 87 -2.82 1.66 1.87
C ILE A 87 -2.61 1.83 3.36
N VAL A 88 -1.35 1.87 3.77
CA VAL A 88 -0.96 2.20 5.14
C VAL A 88 -0.69 3.70 5.20
N LEU A 89 -1.42 4.43 6.03
CA LEU A 89 -1.24 5.86 6.23
C LEU A 89 -0.59 6.13 7.57
N ASN A 90 0.35 7.07 7.59
CA ASN A 90 0.99 7.55 8.82
C ASN A 90 0.06 8.52 9.57
N ALA A 91 -1.18 8.12 9.82
CA ALA A 91 -2.24 9.02 10.25
C ALA A 91 -3.18 8.34 11.25
N GLU A 92 -3.78 9.17 12.11
CA GLU A 92 -4.87 8.77 12.99
C GLU A 92 -6.14 8.42 12.19
N PRO A 93 -7.02 7.53 12.71
CA PRO A 93 -8.23 7.11 12.01
C PRO A 93 -9.13 8.26 11.54
N ALA A 94 -9.21 9.35 12.31
CA ALA A 94 -10.02 10.52 11.94
C ALA A 94 -9.50 11.21 10.67
N ALA A 95 -8.18 11.34 10.51
CA ALA A 95 -7.57 11.94 9.32
C ALA A 95 -7.66 11.01 8.11
N ALA A 96 -7.44 9.71 8.33
CA ALA A 96 -7.63 8.70 7.28
C ALA A 96 -9.09 8.63 6.79
N ARG A 97 -10.07 8.78 7.69
CA ARG A 97 -11.50 8.89 7.33
C ARG A 97 -11.75 10.11 6.43
N ALA A 98 -11.25 11.27 6.81
CA ALA A 98 -11.42 12.48 6.02
C ALA A 98 -10.84 12.34 4.60
N LEU A 99 -9.72 11.63 4.45
CA LEU A 99 -9.15 11.31 3.14
C LEU A 99 -10.06 10.39 2.31
N VAL A 100 -10.56 9.30 2.92
CA VAL A 100 -11.50 8.38 2.26
C VAL A 100 -12.73 9.12 1.76
N ASP A 101 -13.33 9.96 2.62
CA ASP A 101 -14.52 10.71 2.30
C ASP A 101 -14.26 11.77 1.21
N ALA A 102 -13.11 12.45 1.26
CA ALA A 102 -12.75 13.48 0.28
C ALA A 102 -12.45 12.94 -1.12
N LEU A 103 -11.96 11.71 -1.20
CA LEU A 103 -11.58 11.07 -2.46
C LEU A 103 -12.62 10.08 -3.00
N ASP A 104 -13.72 9.87 -2.25
CA ASP A 104 -14.72 8.85 -2.56
C ASP A 104 -14.05 7.48 -2.79
N LEU A 105 -13.20 7.08 -1.81
CA LEU A 105 -12.48 5.80 -1.91
C LEU A 105 -13.44 4.63 -1.72
N ASP A 106 -13.34 3.65 -2.61
CA ASP A 106 -14.18 2.45 -2.58
C ASP A 106 -13.69 1.44 -1.53
N GLU A 107 -14.57 0.48 -1.21
CA GLU A 107 -14.27 -0.60 -0.28
C GLU A 107 -13.27 -1.63 -0.81
N ASN A 108 -12.88 -1.56 -2.10
CA ASN A 108 -11.88 -2.45 -2.68
C ASN A 108 -10.46 -2.10 -2.22
N LEU A 109 -10.28 -0.93 -1.63
CA LEU A 109 -9.03 -0.42 -1.11
C LEU A 109 -9.05 -0.40 0.42
N GLU A 110 -8.33 -1.34 1.05
CA GLU A 110 -8.28 -1.41 2.51
C GLU A 110 -7.34 -0.33 3.07
N ILE A 111 -7.90 0.62 3.82
CA ILE A 111 -7.12 1.66 4.49
C ILE A 111 -6.69 1.19 5.89
N LEU A 112 -5.39 1.27 6.14
CA LEU A 112 -4.73 0.92 7.38
C LEU A 112 -4.09 2.17 7.99
N CYS A 113 -4.22 2.35 9.30
CA CYS A 113 -3.69 3.48 10.06
C CYS A 113 -2.49 3.01 10.88
N ASP A 114 -1.34 3.66 10.68
CA ASP A 114 -0.13 3.54 11.48
C ASP A 114 0.33 4.95 11.90
N PRO A 115 -0.32 5.57 12.91
CA PRO A 115 0.02 6.94 13.31
C PRO A 115 1.48 7.11 13.72
N SER A 116 2.13 6.02 14.15
CA SER A 116 3.52 6.04 14.53
C SER A 116 4.46 6.11 13.32
N GLY A 117 4.04 5.70 12.12
CA GLY A 117 4.89 5.54 10.94
C GLY A 117 5.93 4.42 11.08
N ALA A 118 5.65 3.40 11.91
CA ALA A 118 6.53 2.26 12.13
C ALA A 118 6.75 1.44 10.86
N ALA A 119 5.72 1.22 10.05
CA ALA A 119 5.78 0.43 8.82
C ALA A 119 6.74 1.04 7.81
N GLY A 120 6.62 2.35 7.54
CA GLY A 120 7.54 3.07 6.65
C GLY A 120 8.98 3.02 7.15
N ARG A 121 9.22 3.30 8.44
CA ARG A 121 10.57 3.24 9.03
C ARG A 121 11.19 1.84 9.00
N ALA A 122 10.38 0.81 9.21
CA ALA A 122 10.85 -0.58 9.17
C ALA A 122 11.23 -0.99 7.74
N PHE A 123 10.45 -0.56 6.74
CA PHE A 123 10.71 -0.87 5.34
C PHE A 123 12.01 -0.22 4.83
N GLY A 124 12.23 1.06 5.16
CA GLY A 124 13.38 1.87 4.71
C GLY A 124 13.05 2.78 3.54
#